data_AF-A0A927GBV3-F1
#
_entry.id   AF-A0A927GBV3-F1
#
_cell.length_a   1.000
_cell.length_b   1.000
_cell.length_c   1.000
_cell.angle_alpha   90.00
_cell.angle_beta   90.00
_cell.angle_gamma   90.00
#
_symmetry.space_group_name_H-M   'P 1'
#
loop_
_entity.id
_entity.type
_entity.pdbx_description
1 polymer ?
#
loop_
_entity_poly.entity_id
_entity_poly.type
_entity_poly.pdbx_seq_one_letter_code
_entity_poly.pdbx_strand_id
1 'polypeptide(L)'
;MNSKKAIAILITIGCPLLLALFKNNEFNIPIPYVIIGIVVLTLLSLVHKPSTAQLYKEGLSEEEKTVEEVKASQKPPVLYLRSFQADRDIETRFVGNSIQVEETYEYTLTKYFEPIGPLVTLLNKKTTYIGGAKIDNTEENWQEVFHSYAKESTYLIWSWGLSESVLWELKQLLSNEYRHKLIIFFPVEGIPVEVRESYWSNTLGALKQMDVNIDSLPNTIGNSMFIIFPEGRSGEPIDSTPSLLEIIASVGACDLLAISLRRLTDTLGYDVEKGLDSGSKLAVLLLAIGATFIFMMIMFNSANPIWFYLSTVEIFAYGSLLWCLVLISYNWYTTRQYKLRWLKSGIQTSTSIN
;
A
#
# COMPACT_ATOMS: atom_id res chain seq x y z
N MET A 1 -10.82 -24.74 -0.58
CA MET A 1 -12.03 -25.41 -0.03
C MET A 1 -13.17 -25.24 -1.03
N ASN A 2 -13.77 -26.32 -1.54
CA ASN A 2 -14.82 -26.22 -2.58
C ASN A 2 -16.04 -25.45 -2.03
N SER A 3 -16.65 -24.58 -2.82
CA SER A 3 -17.73 -23.66 -2.40
C SER A 3 -18.88 -24.37 -1.69
N LYS A 4 -19.17 -25.61 -2.09
CA LYS A 4 -20.16 -26.48 -1.44
C LYS A 4 -19.84 -26.80 0.03
N LYS A 5 -18.56 -26.98 0.38
CA LYS A 5 -18.12 -27.23 1.76
C LYS A 5 -18.15 -25.95 2.61
N ALA A 6 -17.83 -24.79 2.03
CA ALA A 6 -17.94 -23.50 2.72
C ALA A 6 -19.39 -23.17 3.09
N ILE A 7 -20.32 -23.36 2.15
CA ILE A 7 -21.77 -23.19 2.38
C ILE A 7 -22.27 -24.18 3.43
N ALA A 8 -21.84 -25.44 3.37
CA ALA A 8 -22.21 -26.43 4.38
C ALA A 8 -21.72 -26.03 5.78
N ILE A 9 -20.49 -25.54 5.93
CA ILE A 9 -19.95 -25.08 7.22
C ILE A 9 -20.72 -23.85 7.74
N LEU A 10 -21.03 -22.89 6.86
CA LEU A 10 -21.77 -21.67 7.22
C LEU A 10 -23.20 -21.98 7.69
N ILE A 11 -23.86 -22.95 7.05
CA ILE A 11 -25.18 -23.44 7.47
C ILE A 11 -25.07 -24.24 8.78
N THR A 12 -24.05 -25.09 8.91
CA THR A 12 -23.94 -26.01 10.05
C THR A 12 -23.50 -25.31 11.33
N ILE A 13 -22.66 -24.27 11.24
CA ILE A 13 -22.15 -23.53 12.41
C ILE A 13 -22.87 -22.20 12.61
N GLY A 14 -23.23 -21.50 11.52
CA GLY A 14 -23.89 -20.19 11.60
C GLY A 14 -25.33 -20.27 12.11
N CYS A 15 -26.12 -21.26 11.69
CA CYS A 15 -27.50 -21.41 12.15
C CYS A 15 -27.61 -21.66 13.67
N PRO A 16 -26.84 -22.58 14.28
CA PRO A 16 -26.92 -22.80 15.73
C PRO A 16 -26.47 -21.59 16.56
N LEU A 17 -25.44 -20.87 16.12
CA LEU A 17 -24.93 -19.68 16.83
C LEU A 17 -25.95 -18.53 16.80
N LEU A 18 -26.59 -18.31 15.64
CA LEU A 18 -27.70 -17.36 15.51
C LEU A 18 -28.88 -17.76 16.39
N LEU A 19 -29.27 -19.04 16.38
CA LEU A 19 -30.34 -19.55 17.25
C LEU A 19 -30.01 -19.39 18.74
N ALA A 20 -28.74 -19.52 19.13
CA ALA A 20 -28.29 -19.28 20.50
C ALA A 20 -28.36 -17.79 20.89
N LEU A 21 -28.02 -16.88 19.98
CA LEU A 21 -28.16 -15.43 20.18
C LEU A 21 -29.63 -14.99 20.31
N PHE A 22 -30.54 -15.62 19.56
CA PHE A 22 -31.98 -15.35 19.68
C PHE A 22 -32.59 -15.85 21.01
N LYS A 23 -31.97 -16.85 21.65
CA LYS A 23 -32.49 -17.42 22.89
C LYS A 23 -32.32 -16.51 24.12
N ASN A 24 -31.43 -15.51 24.05
CA ASN A 24 -31.13 -14.59 25.16
C ASN A 24 -31.89 -13.24 25.11
N ASN A 25 -32.87 -13.10 24.21
CA ASN A 25 -34.09 -12.30 24.39
C ASN A 25 -34.00 -10.86 24.96
N GLU A 26 -33.22 -9.98 24.31
CA GLU A 26 -33.46 -8.52 24.38
C GLU A 26 -33.68 -7.85 23.01
N PHE A 27 -33.43 -8.56 21.90
CA PHE A 27 -33.60 -8.03 20.55
C PHE A 27 -34.75 -8.72 19.82
N ASN A 28 -35.90 -8.03 19.75
CA ASN A 28 -37.12 -8.51 19.11
C ASN A 28 -37.06 -8.35 17.58
N ILE A 29 -36.03 -8.92 16.94
CA ILE A 29 -35.87 -8.87 15.49
C ILE A 29 -36.61 -10.07 14.88
N PRO A 30 -37.61 -9.88 14.01
CA PRO A 30 -38.37 -10.99 13.45
C PRO A 30 -37.45 -11.89 12.58
N ILE A 31 -37.48 -13.19 12.86
CA ILE A 31 -36.72 -14.25 12.16
C ILE A 31 -36.70 -14.11 10.63
N PRO A 32 -37.79 -13.70 9.93
CA PRO A 32 -37.77 -13.52 8.48
C PRO A 32 -36.70 -12.53 8.00
N TYR A 33 -36.42 -11.45 8.74
CA TYR A 33 -35.44 -10.43 8.34
C TYR A 33 -34.00 -10.94 8.40
N VAL A 34 -33.71 -11.85 9.32
CA VAL A 34 -32.39 -12.48 9.47
C VAL A 34 -32.12 -13.42 8.30
N ILE A 35 -33.12 -14.23 7.94
CA ILE A 35 -33.04 -15.14 6.80
C ILE A 35 -32.87 -14.33 5.51
N ILE A 36 -33.64 -13.25 5.34
CA ILE A 36 -33.52 -12.34 4.20
C ILE A 36 -32.10 -11.73 4.16
N GLY A 37 -31.57 -11.27 5.30
CA GLY A 37 -30.21 -10.74 5.39
C GLY A 37 -29.14 -11.74 4.96
N ILE A 38 -29.22 -12.98 5.43
CA ILE A 38 -28.28 -14.06 5.04
C ILE A 38 -28.39 -14.38 3.55
N VAL A 39 -29.61 -14.49 3.02
CA VAL A 39 -29.85 -14.76 1.59
C VAL A 39 -29.33 -13.62 0.72
N VAL A 40 -29.58 -12.37 1.09
CA VAL A 40 -29.10 -11.19 0.36
C VAL A 40 -27.57 -11.11 0.40
N LEU A 41 -26.94 -11.30 1.56
CA LEU A 41 -25.46 -11.33 1.66
C LEU A 41 -24.86 -12.47 0.83
N THR A 42 -25.51 -13.64 0.82
CA THR A 42 -25.06 -14.78 0.01
C THR A 42 -25.20 -14.48 -1.49
N LEU A 43 -26.32 -13.90 -1.92
CA LEU A 43 -26.56 -13.52 -3.32
C LEU A 43 -25.63 -12.39 -3.77
N LEU A 44 -25.40 -11.37 -2.93
CA LEU A 44 -24.42 -10.32 -3.19
C LEU A 44 -23.01 -10.90 -3.35
N SER A 45 -22.62 -11.87 -2.51
CA SER A 45 -21.32 -12.55 -2.65
C SER A 45 -21.18 -13.41 -3.92
N LEU A 46 -22.31 -13.85 -4.51
CA LEU A 46 -22.36 -14.61 -5.76
C LEU A 46 -22.37 -13.69 -7.00
N VAL A 47 -23.04 -12.54 -6.92
CA VAL A 47 -23.15 -11.54 -8.00
C VAL A 47 -21.93 -10.63 -8.07
N HIS A 48 -21.30 -10.29 -6.93
CA HIS A 48 -20.04 -9.53 -6.86
C HIS A 48 -18.81 -10.44 -6.97
N LYS A 49 -18.83 -11.42 -7.88
CA LYS A 49 -17.58 -11.97 -8.40
C LYS A 49 -17.22 -11.19 -9.66
N PRO A 50 -16.59 -10.00 -9.57
CA PRO A 50 -15.77 -9.60 -10.71
C PRO A 50 -14.81 -10.78 -10.90
N SER A 51 -14.67 -11.24 -12.15
CA SER A 51 -13.77 -12.37 -12.38
C SER A 51 -12.39 -11.89 -11.92
N THR A 52 -11.92 -12.41 -10.79
CA THR A 52 -10.66 -12.00 -10.18
C THR A 52 -9.49 -12.27 -11.13
N ALA A 53 -9.69 -13.18 -12.09
CA ALA A 53 -8.82 -13.40 -13.23
C ALA A 53 -8.78 -12.22 -14.23
N GLN A 54 -9.88 -11.48 -14.40
CA GLN A 54 -9.91 -10.28 -15.23
C GLN A 54 -9.29 -9.08 -14.50
N LEU A 55 -9.57 -8.90 -13.19
CA LEU A 55 -8.85 -7.90 -12.38
C LEU A 55 -7.34 -8.20 -12.29
N TYR A 56 -6.96 -9.48 -12.31
CA TYR A 56 -5.56 -9.91 -12.41
C TYR A 56 -4.96 -9.60 -13.77
N LYS A 57 -5.69 -9.81 -14.88
CA LYS A 57 -5.23 -9.42 -16.22
C LYS A 57 -5.15 -7.91 -16.40
N GLU A 58 -6.12 -7.18 -15.87
CA GLU A 58 -6.19 -5.71 -15.93
C GLU A 58 -5.09 -5.10 -15.05
N GLY A 59 -4.87 -5.60 -13.82
CA GLY A 59 -3.78 -5.17 -12.94
C GLY A 59 -2.39 -5.70 -13.28
N LEU A 60 -2.27 -6.68 -14.19
CA LEU A 60 -1.00 -7.05 -14.82
C LEU A 60 -0.73 -6.22 -16.10
N SER A 61 -1.79 -5.75 -16.75
CA SER A 61 -1.68 -4.89 -17.95
C SER A 61 -1.54 -3.40 -17.60
N GLU A 62 -2.05 -3.00 -16.44
CA GLU A 62 -1.79 -1.70 -15.82
C GLU A 62 -0.47 -1.79 -15.03
N GLU A 63 0.49 -0.94 -15.42
CA GLU A 63 1.60 -0.45 -14.59
C GLU A 63 2.89 -1.28 -14.49
N GLU A 64 3.32 -1.98 -15.54
CA GLU A 64 4.78 -1.97 -15.79
C GLU A 64 5.08 -0.66 -16.51
N LYS A 65 5.39 0.40 -15.73
CA LYS A 65 5.80 1.66 -16.32
C LYS A 65 7.01 1.39 -17.21
N THR A 66 6.93 1.80 -18.46
CA THR A 66 8.05 1.56 -19.38
C THR A 66 9.20 2.51 -19.07
N VAL A 67 10.42 2.15 -19.44
CA VAL A 67 11.57 3.05 -19.31
C VAL A 67 11.33 4.34 -20.11
N GLU A 68 10.61 4.23 -21.22
CA GLU A 68 10.19 5.35 -22.06
C GLU A 68 9.24 6.30 -21.30
N GLU A 69 8.28 5.76 -20.54
CA GLU A 69 7.39 6.56 -19.68
C GLU A 69 8.16 7.26 -18.55
N VAL A 70 9.15 6.57 -17.97
CA VAL A 70 10.05 7.18 -16.98
C VAL A 70 10.87 8.31 -17.58
N LYS A 71 11.39 8.14 -18.80
CA LYS A 71 12.10 9.20 -19.53
C LYS A 71 11.19 10.36 -19.93
N ALA A 72 9.91 10.07 -20.20
CA ALA A 72 8.91 11.10 -20.50
C ALA A 72 8.43 11.85 -19.24
N SER A 73 8.59 11.25 -18.05
CA SER A 73 8.33 11.92 -16.79
C SER A 73 9.30 13.08 -16.58
N GLN A 74 8.77 14.24 -16.20
CA GLN A 74 9.59 15.41 -15.83
C GLN A 74 10.26 15.25 -14.45
N LYS A 75 9.85 14.25 -13.66
CA LYS A 75 10.43 13.99 -12.34
C LYS A 75 11.65 13.08 -12.48
N PRO A 76 12.77 13.39 -11.81
CA PRO A 76 13.92 12.50 -11.79
C PRO A 76 13.56 11.17 -11.10
N PRO A 77 14.12 10.05 -11.55
CA PRO A 77 13.76 8.73 -11.05
C PRO A 77 14.22 8.49 -9.62
N VAL A 78 13.69 7.43 -9.02
CA VAL A 78 14.21 6.81 -7.79
C VAL A 78 14.77 5.45 -8.19
N LEU A 79 16.10 5.29 -8.10
CA LEU A 79 16.75 4.03 -8.46
C LEU A 79 16.69 3.07 -7.28
N TYR A 80 16.07 1.91 -7.47
CA TYR A 80 15.99 0.84 -6.50
C TYR A 80 16.86 -0.34 -6.93
N LEU A 81 17.83 -0.66 -6.07
CA LEU A 81 18.84 -1.69 -6.25
C LEU A 81 18.58 -2.78 -5.23
N ARG A 82 18.54 -4.04 -5.68
CA ARG A 82 18.29 -5.17 -4.80
C ARG A 82 19.03 -6.40 -5.29
N SER A 83 19.34 -7.30 -4.37
CA SER A 83 19.82 -8.62 -4.75
C SER A 83 18.71 -9.43 -5.42
N PHE A 84 19.00 -9.96 -6.62
CA PHE A 84 18.11 -10.91 -7.27
C PHE A 84 17.94 -12.22 -6.47
N GLN A 85 18.84 -12.52 -5.54
CA GLN A 85 18.68 -13.68 -4.65
C GLN A 85 17.65 -13.42 -3.54
N ALA A 86 17.35 -12.15 -3.25
CA ALA A 86 16.31 -11.76 -2.31
C ALA A 86 14.92 -11.84 -2.93
N ASP A 87 14.83 -12.01 -4.25
CA ASP A 87 13.57 -12.23 -4.93
C ASP A 87 13.06 -13.61 -4.56
N ARG A 88 12.03 -13.62 -3.72
CA ARG A 88 11.17 -14.78 -3.64
C ARG A 88 10.35 -14.82 -4.91
N ASP A 89 10.25 -15.99 -5.51
CA ASP A 89 9.20 -16.25 -6.48
C ASP A 89 7.89 -15.79 -5.84
N ILE A 90 7.16 -14.88 -6.49
CA ILE A 90 5.82 -14.48 -6.03
C ILE A 90 5.01 -15.76 -5.99
N GLU A 91 4.84 -16.32 -4.80
CA GLU A 91 3.94 -17.44 -4.60
C GLU A 91 2.53 -16.89 -4.74
N THR A 92 1.90 -17.14 -5.88
CA THR A 92 0.47 -16.89 -6.01
C THR A 92 -0.25 -17.80 -5.02
N ARG A 93 -0.65 -17.25 -3.86
CA ARG A 93 -1.42 -18.01 -2.88
C ARG A 93 -2.88 -18.03 -3.30
N PHE A 94 -3.37 -19.23 -3.54
CA PHE A 94 -4.80 -19.48 -3.73
C PHE A 94 -5.49 -19.49 -2.36
N VAL A 95 -6.05 -18.36 -1.95
CA VAL A 95 -6.92 -18.31 -0.77
C VAL A 95 -8.35 -18.57 -1.23
N GLY A 96 -8.79 -19.82 -1.12
CA GLY A 96 -10.11 -20.24 -1.59
C GLY A 96 -10.19 -20.32 -3.11
N ASN A 97 -11.03 -19.47 -3.72
CA ASN A 97 -11.16 -19.35 -5.18
C ASN A 97 -10.60 -18.02 -5.71
N SER A 98 -9.99 -17.20 -4.84
CA SER A 98 -9.30 -15.97 -5.23
C SER A 98 -7.80 -16.20 -5.29
N ILE A 99 -7.17 -15.64 -6.33
CA ILE A 99 -5.72 -15.48 -6.39
C ILE A 99 -5.42 -14.22 -5.59
N GLN A 100 -4.79 -14.36 -4.43
CA GLN A 100 -4.15 -13.23 -3.76
C GLN A 100 -2.72 -13.17 -4.27
N VAL A 101 -2.42 -12.13 -5.04
CA VAL A 101 -1.05 -11.75 -5.32
C VAL A 101 -0.58 -11.04 -4.06
N GLU A 102 0.39 -11.63 -3.38
CA GLU A 102 1.07 -10.96 -2.27
C GLU A 102 1.71 -9.68 -2.87
N GLU A 103 1.29 -8.50 -2.41
CA GLU A 103 1.85 -7.24 -2.91
C GLU A 103 3.37 -7.30 -2.71
N THR A 104 4.12 -7.15 -3.81
CA THR A 104 5.57 -7.18 -3.69
C THR A 104 6.06 -5.94 -2.97
N TYR A 105 7.22 -6.07 -2.32
CA TYR A 105 7.93 -4.92 -1.78
C TYR A 105 8.19 -3.85 -2.83
N GLU A 106 8.56 -4.27 -4.04
CA GLU A 106 8.82 -3.37 -5.14
C GLU A 106 7.57 -2.56 -5.53
N TYR A 107 6.41 -3.21 -5.59
CA TYR A 107 5.14 -2.53 -5.84
C TYR A 107 4.78 -1.54 -4.72
N THR A 108 4.99 -1.94 -3.47
CA THR A 108 4.79 -1.07 -2.31
C THR A 108 5.69 0.16 -2.36
N LEU A 109 6.99 -0.03 -2.65
CA LEU A 109 7.93 1.07 -2.84
C LEU A 109 7.51 1.97 -4.01
N THR A 110 7.01 1.40 -5.10
CA THR A 110 6.55 2.17 -6.27
C THR A 110 5.47 3.17 -5.89
N LYS A 111 4.46 2.74 -5.10
CA LYS A 111 3.41 3.62 -4.59
C LYS A 111 3.95 4.73 -3.69
N TYR A 112 4.86 4.40 -2.76
CA TYR A 112 5.38 5.39 -1.82
C TYR A 112 6.28 6.43 -2.48
N PHE A 113 7.04 6.04 -3.50
CA PHE A 113 7.97 6.94 -4.17
C PHE A 113 7.36 7.68 -5.37
N GLU A 114 6.21 7.27 -5.90
CA GLU A 114 5.54 7.93 -7.04
C GLU A 114 5.36 9.46 -6.88
N PRO A 115 5.00 10.01 -5.69
CA PRO A 115 4.95 11.45 -5.52
C PRO A 115 6.30 12.15 -5.74
N ILE A 116 7.40 11.47 -5.43
CA ILE A 116 8.78 11.98 -5.56
C ILE A 116 9.29 11.78 -6.99
N GLY A 117 9.14 10.58 -7.54
CA GLY A 117 9.62 10.22 -8.86
C GLY A 117 9.26 8.78 -9.23
N PRO A 118 9.33 8.41 -10.51
CA PRO A 118 9.13 7.03 -10.92
C PRO A 118 10.20 6.12 -10.30
N LEU A 119 9.77 5.00 -9.71
CA LEU A 119 10.69 3.96 -9.24
C LEU A 119 11.25 3.21 -10.44
N VAL A 120 12.57 3.02 -10.47
CA VAL A 120 13.28 2.33 -11.55
C VAL A 120 14.15 1.23 -10.96
N THR A 121 14.15 0.04 -11.56
CA THR A 121 14.92 -1.13 -11.12
C THR A 121 15.75 -1.71 -12.26
N LEU A 122 16.85 -2.39 -11.92
CA LEU A 122 17.62 -3.17 -12.90
C LEU A 122 16.98 -4.54 -13.07
N LEU A 123 16.67 -4.92 -14.32
CA LEU A 123 15.98 -6.18 -14.61
C LEU A 123 16.92 -7.38 -14.56
N ASN A 124 16.43 -8.47 -13.97
CA ASN A 124 16.96 -9.81 -14.22
C ASN A 124 16.08 -10.52 -15.25
N LYS A 125 16.67 -11.22 -16.23
CA LYS A 125 15.97 -11.97 -17.30
C LYS A 125 14.86 -12.91 -16.81
N LYS A 126 14.89 -13.31 -15.53
CA LYS A 126 13.98 -14.31 -14.95
C LYS A 126 12.80 -13.72 -14.16
N THR A 127 12.73 -12.40 -13.96
CA THR A 127 11.76 -11.81 -13.02
C THR A 127 10.68 -11.00 -13.73
N THR A 128 9.44 -11.49 -13.66
CA THR A 128 8.25 -10.86 -14.28
C THR A 128 7.37 -10.15 -13.24
N TYR A 129 7.97 -9.51 -12.23
CA TYR A 129 7.23 -8.92 -11.12
C TYR A 129 6.61 -7.56 -11.48
N ILE A 130 5.42 -7.29 -10.94
CA ILE A 130 4.77 -5.97 -11.01
C ILE A 130 5.53 -5.01 -10.10
N GLY A 131 5.81 -3.78 -10.55
CA GLY A 131 6.61 -2.83 -9.78
C GLY A 131 7.12 -1.63 -10.60
N GLY A 132 8.33 -1.18 -10.25
CA GLY A 132 8.97 -0.04 -10.89
C GLY A 132 9.30 -0.31 -12.36
N ALA A 133 9.65 0.74 -13.08
CA ALA A 133 10.12 0.60 -14.46
C ALA A 133 11.45 -0.16 -14.49
N LYS A 134 11.53 -1.15 -15.36
CA LYS A 134 12.67 -2.05 -15.41
C LYS A 134 13.60 -1.70 -16.55
N ILE A 135 14.85 -1.46 -16.20
CA ILE A 135 15.91 -1.27 -17.18
C ILE A 135 16.44 -2.64 -17.57
N ASP A 136 16.29 -2.98 -18.84
CA ASP A 136 16.90 -4.18 -19.40
C ASP A 136 18.42 -4.10 -19.21
N ASN A 137 18.95 -5.02 -18.41
CA ASN A 137 20.35 -5.04 -17.99
C ASN A 137 21.11 -6.23 -18.58
N THR A 138 20.69 -6.68 -19.76
CA THR A 138 21.16 -7.95 -20.32
C THR A 138 22.49 -7.87 -21.07
N GLU A 139 23.12 -6.68 -21.07
CA GLU A 139 24.36 -6.37 -21.78
C GLU A 139 25.56 -6.21 -20.83
N GLU A 140 26.77 -6.32 -21.37
CA GLU A 140 28.06 -6.15 -20.67
C GLU A 140 28.24 -4.76 -20.02
N ASN A 141 27.33 -3.81 -20.26
CA ASN A 141 27.43 -2.40 -19.87
C ASN A 141 26.60 -2.02 -18.64
N TRP A 142 26.20 -2.98 -17.81
CA TRP A 142 25.34 -2.71 -16.65
C TRP A 142 25.89 -1.65 -15.68
N GLN A 143 27.21 -1.55 -15.57
CA GLN A 143 27.89 -0.56 -14.74
C GLN A 143 27.67 0.87 -15.28
N GLU A 144 27.72 1.05 -16.60
CA GLU A 144 27.47 2.33 -17.24
C GLU A 144 26.01 2.76 -17.06
N VAL A 145 25.09 1.79 -17.22
CA VAL A 145 23.65 1.99 -16.97
C VAL A 145 23.42 2.39 -15.51
N PHE A 146 24.02 1.67 -14.56
CA PHE A 146 23.99 2.00 -13.14
C PHE A 146 24.45 3.44 -12.90
N HIS A 147 25.61 3.85 -13.43
CA HIS A 147 26.14 5.20 -13.22
C HIS A 147 25.24 6.27 -13.84
N SER A 148 24.68 6.03 -15.02
CA SER A 148 23.75 6.95 -15.69
C SER A 148 22.52 7.19 -14.82
N TYR A 149 21.84 6.12 -14.38
CA TYR A 149 20.64 6.25 -13.56
C TYR A 149 20.96 6.74 -12.15
N ALA A 150 22.06 6.30 -11.55
CA ALA A 150 22.47 6.76 -10.23
C ALA A 150 22.66 8.28 -10.26
N LYS A 151 23.31 8.83 -11.29
CA LYS A 151 23.52 10.26 -11.47
C LYS A 151 22.20 11.04 -11.59
N GLU A 152 21.26 10.55 -12.39
CA GLU A 152 19.97 11.22 -12.66
C GLU A 152 18.95 11.08 -11.51
N SER A 153 19.12 10.09 -10.64
CA SER A 153 18.12 9.80 -9.60
C SER A 153 18.11 10.79 -8.45
N THR A 154 16.91 11.07 -7.94
CA THR A 154 16.68 11.86 -6.72
C THR A 154 17.10 11.08 -5.47
N TYR A 155 16.75 9.80 -5.42
CA TYR A 155 17.10 8.89 -4.34
C TYR A 155 17.63 7.57 -4.91
N LEU A 156 18.56 6.96 -4.17
CA LEU A 156 19.11 5.64 -4.45
C LEU A 156 18.74 4.75 -3.28
N ILE A 157 17.85 3.80 -3.52
CA ILE A 157 17.44 2.84 -2.51
C ILE A 157 18.24 1.58 -2.75
N TRP A 158 19.10 1.23 -1.81
CA TRP A 158 19.82 -0.04 -1.83
C TRP A 158 19.17 -0.99 -0.84
N SER A 159 18.66 -2.12 -1.35
CA SER A 159 18.16 -3.24 -0.55
C SER A 159 19.27 -4.23 -0.31
N TRP A 160 19.20 -4.93 0.82
CA TRP A 160 20.22 -5.89 1.25
C TRP A 160 20.68 -6.86 0.14
N GLY A 161 21.94 -7.28 0.23
CA GLY A 161 22.50 -8.37 -0.56
C GLY A 161 24.00 -8.55 -0.31
N LEU A 162 24.46 -9.81 -0.37
CA LEU A 162 25.88 -10.16 -0.27
C LEU A 162 26.45 -10.66 -1.60
N SER A 163 25.70 -10.54 -2.71
CA SER A 163 26.25 -10.87 -4.02
C SER A 163 27.31 -9.84 -4.42
N GLU A 164 28.31 -10.28 -5.18
CA GLU A 164 29.40 -9.42 -5.65
C GLU A 164 28.89 -8.18 -6.40
N SER A 165 27.87 -8.34 -7.25
CA SER A 165 27.24 -7.23 -7.97
C SER A 165 26.65 -6.18 -7.04
N VAL A 166 25.94 -6.60 -6.00
CA VAL A 166 25.24 -5.71 -5.06
C VAL A 166 26.23 -5.02 -4.11
N LEU A 167 27.31 -5.71 -3.74
CA LEU A 167 28.41 -5.12 -2.98
C LEU A 167 29.21 -4.12 -3.82
N TRP A 168 29.41 -4.40 -5.11
CA TRP A 168 29.99 -3.44 -6.04
C TRP A 168 29.12 -2.19 -6.15
N GLU A 169 27.80 -2.35 -6.31
CA GLU A 169 26.85 -1.23 -6.34
C GLU A 169 26.95 -0.40 -5.05
N LEU A 170 26.86 -1.04 -3.88
CA LEU A 170 26.98 -0.34 -2.60
C LEU A 170 28.30 0.42 -2.48
N LYS A 171 29.41 -0.17 -2.92
CA LYS A 171 30.72 0.51 -2.97
C LYS A 171 30.65 1.78 -3.82
N GLN A 172 30.02 1.75 -4.99
CA GLN A 172 29.84 2.95 -5.81
C GLN A 172 28.96 3.99 -5.12
N LEU A 173 27.86 3.56 -4.50
CA LEU A 173 26.90 4.44 -3.82
C LEU A 173 27.51 5.13 -2.58
N LEU A 174 28.45 4.47 -1.91
CA LEU A 174 29.16 5.03 -0.76
C LEU A 174 30.24 6.04 -1.15
N SER A 175 30.52 6.23 -2.44
CA SER A 175 31.37 7.34 -2.91
C SER A 175 30.74 8.70 -2.59
N ASN A 176 31.56 9.74 -2.49
CA ASN A 176 31.10 11.08 -2.13
C ASN A 176 30.02 11.64 -3.08
N GLU A 177 30.00 11.20 -4.35
CA GLU A 177 29.04 11.69 -5.35
C GLU A 177 27.59 11.26 -5.05
N TYR A 178 27.39 10.05 -4.55
CA TYR A 178 26.06 9.44 -4.41
C TYR A 178 25.59 9.29 -2.98
N ARG A 179 26.50 9.39 -2.01
CA ARG A 179 26.20 9.10 -0.61
C ARG A 179 25.00 9.89 -0.08
N HIS A 180 24.90 11.18 -0.36
CA HIS A 180 23.84 12.05 0.16
C HIS A 180 22.41 11.70 -0.30
N LYS A 181 22.27 10.90 -1.37
CA LYS A 181 20.98 10.41 -1.89
C LYS A 181 20.74 8.92 -1.60
N LEU A 182 21.69 8.25 -0.94
CA LEU A 182 21.60 6.84 -0.60
C LEU A 182 20.69 6.61 0.62
N ILE A 183 19.80 5.63 0.47
CA ILE A 183 18.99 5.04 1.51
C ILE A 183 19.30 3.55 1.52
N ILE A 184 19.90 3.04 2.59
CA ILE A 184 20.08 1.59 2.79
C ILE A 184 18.81 1.08 3.47
N PHE A 185 18.14 0.11 2.85
CA PHE A 185 16.89 -0.47 3.32
C PHE A 185 17.07 -1.94 3.72
N PHE A 186 16.59 -2.26 4.92
CA PHE A 186 16.50 -3.62 5.47
C PHE A 186 15.03 -4.03 5.57
N PRO A 187 14.46 -4.68 4.52
CA PRO A 187 13.07 -5.13 4.56
C PRO A 187 12.70 -5.96 5.81
N VAL A 188 11.42 -5.94 6.18
CA VAL A 188 10.96 -6.63 7.38
C VAL A 188 10.67 -8.10 7.12
N GLU A 189 10.05 -8.41 5.98
CA GLU A 189 9.77 -9.77 5.58
C GLU A 189 10.98 -10.36 4.87
N GLY A 190 11.51 -11.41 5.48
CA GLY A 190 12.55 -12.24 4.89
C GLY A 190 13.86 -12.27 5.66
N ILE A 191 14.10 -11.29 6.52
CA ILE A 191 15.19 -11.34 7.51
C ILE A 191 14.61 -11.13 8.90
N PRO A 192 14.56 -12.19 9.74
CA PRO A 192 14.19 -12.06 11.14
C PRO A 192 15.05 -10.99 11.82
N VAL A 193 14.47 -10.19 12.72
CA VAL A 193 15.14 -9.07 13.39
C VAL A 193 16.45 -9.52 14.03
N GLU A 194 16.48 -10.74 14.56
CA GLU A 194 17.61 -11.36 15.25
C GLU A 194 18.82 -11.61 14.34
N VAL A 195 18.62 -11.68 13.01
CA VAL A 195 19.68 -11.98 12.04
C VAL A 195 20.18 -10.72 11.33
N ARG A 196 19.45 -9.60 11.40
CA ARG A 196 19.79 -8.36 10.69
C ARG A 196 21.18 -7.83 11.05
N GLU A 197 21.52 -7.83 12.32
CA GLU A 197 22.85 -7.39 12.77
C GLU A 197 23.97 -8.29 12.25
N SER A 198 23.75 -9.59 12.19
CA SER A 198 24.72 -10.52 11.60
C SER A 198 24.92 -10.24 10.11
N TYR A 199 23.83 -10.00 9.37
CA TYR A 199 23.91 -9.61 7.95
C TYR A 199 24.62 -8.28 7.75
N TRP A 200 24.33 -7.29 8.59
CA TRP A 200 24.98 -5.98 8.52
C TRP A 200 26.48 -6.09 8.80
N SER A 201 26.86 -6.81 9.85
CA SER A 201 28.26 -7.11 10.17
C SER A 201 28.99 -7.82 9.02
N ASN A 202 28.34 -8.80 8.37
CA ASN A 202 28.88 -9.47 7.18
C ASN A 202 29.07 -8.49 6.01
N THR A 203 28.12 -7.57 5.82
CA THR A 203 28.19 -6.54 4.78
C THR A 203 29.37 -5.60 5.03
N LEU A 204 29.55 -5.12 6.27
CA LEU A 204 30.69 -4.30 6.67
C LEU A 204 32.02 -5.04 6.45
N GLY A 205 32.06 -6.33 6.81
CA GLY A 205 33.22 -7.18 6.59
C GLY A 205 33.59 -7.31 5.11
N ALA A 206 32.60 -7.54 4.24
CA ALA A 206 32.81 -7.64 2.80
C ALA A 206 33.25 -6.29 2.18
N LEU A 207 32.64 -5.18 2.57
CA LEU A 207 33.04 -3.84 2.12
C LEU A 207 34.48 -3.52 2.54
N LYS A 208 34.89 -3.90 3.75
CA LYS A 208 36.26 -3.74 4.22
C LYS A 208 37.26 -4.56 3.40
N GLN A 209 36.89 -5.76 2.98
CA GLN A 209 37.71 -6.58 2.07
C GLN A 209 37.84 -5.95 0.68
N MET A 210 36.87 -5.13 0.26
CA MET A 210 36.88 -4.38 -1.00
C MET A 210 37.57 -3.01 -0.91
N ASP A 211 38.28 -2.73 0.20
CA ASP A 211 38.97 -1.47 0.50
C ASP A 211 38.02 -0.25 0.50
N VAL A 212 36.79 -0.44 0.99
CA VAL A 212 35.83 0.66 1.16
C VAL A 212 36.01 1.28 2.54
N ASN A 213 36.06 2.62 2.59
CA ASN A 213 36.03 3.33 3.87
C ASN A 213 34.63 3.21 4.50
N ILE A 214 34.54 2.40 5.55
CA ILE A 214 33.32 2.15 6.32
C ILE A 214 33.16 3.05 7.55
N ASP A 215 34.06 4.00 7.81
CA ASP A 215 33.98 4.88 8.99
C ASP A 215 32.71 5.74 9.00
N SER A 216 32.12 5.95 7.82
CA SER A 216 30.84 6.62 7.65
C SER A 216 29.63 5.71 7.85
N LEU A 217 29.81 4.41 8.06
CA LEU A 217 28.73 3.46 8.28
C LEU A 217 28.53 3.21 9.78
N PRO A 218 27.29 3.02 10.25
CA PRO A 218 27.05 2.64 11.63
C PRO A 218 27.59 1.22 11.89
N ASN A 219 28.22 1.00 13.05
CA ASN A 219 28.71 -0.32 13.44
C ASN A 219 27.58 -1.33 13.76
N THR A 220 26.41 -0.81 14.15
CA THR A 220 25.22 -1.57 14.52
C THR A 220 23.99 -0.86 13.98
N ILE A 221 22.97 -1.61 13.57
CA ILE A 221 21.70 -1.04 13.07
C ILE A 221 20.54 -1.19 14.05
N GLY A 222 20.68 -2.02 15.07
CA GLY A 222 19.63 -2.35 16.03
C GLY A 222 18.35 -2.82 15.33
N ASN A 223 17.25 -2.15 15.63
CA ASN A 223 15.94 -2.39 15.03
C ASN A 223 15.65 -1.44 13.85
N SER A 224 16.63 -0.69 13.40
CA SER A 224 16.47 0.22 12.27
C SER A 224 16.19 -0.55 10.99
N MET A 225 15.27 -0.01 10.18
CA MET A 225 14.99 -0.53 8.82
C MET A 225 15.71 0.28 7.75
N PHE A 226 16.18 1.47 8.09
CA PHE A 226 16.81 2.37 7.15
C PHE A 226 18.11 2.91 7.73
N ILE A 227 19.09 3.17 6.85
CA ILE A 227 20.20 4.08 7.14
C ILE A 227 20.14 5.17 6.08
N ILE A 228 20.17 6.42 6.52
CA ILE A 228 20.25 7.59 5.65
C ILE A 228 21.60 8.28 5.83
N PHE A 229 22.03 9.02 4.83
CA PHE A 229 23.29 9.76 4.87
C PHE A 229 23.03 11.24 4.64
N PRO A 230 22.78 12.02 5.70
CA PRO A 230 22.69 13.47 5.59
C PRO A 230 23.99 14.06 5.01
N GLU A 231 23.88 15.20 4.34
CA GLU A 231 25.03 15.85 3.70
C GLU A 231 26.17 16.12 4.71
N GLY A 232 27.35 15.57 4.40
CA GLY A 232 28.55 15.72 5.23
C GLY A 232 28.56 14.91 6.54
N ARG A 233 27.60 14.00 6.76
CA ARG A 233 27.49 13.19 7.99
C ARG A 233 27.72 11.69 7.74
N SER A 234 27.99 10.97 8.83
CA SER A 234 27.93 9.51 8.87
C SER A 234 26.49 9.03 8.68
N GLY A 235 26.34 7.78 8.25
CA GLY A 235 25.06 7.11 8.16
C GLY A 235 24.36 7.06 9.51
N GLU A 236 23.11 7.49 9.54
CA GLU A 236 22.25 7.51 10.72
C GLU A 236 21.20 6.40 10.57
N PRO A 237 21.22 5.36 11.43
CA PRO A 237 20.14 4.38 11.49
C PRO A 237 18.83 5.07 11.88
N ILE A 238 17.76 4.81 11.14
CA ILE A 238 16.42 5.26 11.47
C ILE A 238 15.69 4.11 12.13
N ASP A 239 15.51 4.21 13.44
CA ASP A 239 14.72 3.26 14.19
C ASP A 239 13.30 3.21 13.62
N SER A 240 12.86 1.99 13.35
CA SER A 240 11.46 1.72 13.05
C SER A 240 10.66 1.86 14.35
N THR A 241 10.45 3.10 14.81
CA THR A 241 9.38 3.29 15.79
C THR A 241 8.07 2.84 15.14
N PRO A 242 7.18 2.16 15.88
CA PRO A 242 5.89 1.71 15.35
C PRO A 242 5.19 2.80 14.55
N SER A 243 5.34 4.06 14.96
CA SER A 243 4.75 5.23 14.30
C SER A 243 4.97 5.33 12.80
N LEU A 244 6.14 5.06 12.22
CA LEU A 244 6.33 5.26 10.77
C LEU A 244 5.65 4.15 9.97
N LEU A 245 5.80 2.90 10.40
CA LEU A 245 5.15 1.73 9.79
C LEU A 245 3.64 1.73 10.05
N GLU A 246 3.20 2.17 11.22
CA GLU A 246 1.80 2.38 11.56
C GLU A 246 1.24 3.55 10.76
N ILE A 247 1.96 4.65 10.54
CA ILE A 247 1.52 5.76 9.68
C ILE A 247 1.42 5.29 8.22
N ILE A 248 2.44 4.59 7.73
CA ILE A 248 2.47 3.97 6.39
C ILE A 248 1.32 2.97 6.23
N ALA A 249 1.10 2.09 7.20
CA ALA A 249 0.00 1.13 7.20
C ALA A 249 -1.37 1.79 7.40
N SER A 250 -1.47 2.89 8.15
CA SER A 250 -2.70 3.67 8.36
C SER A 250 -3.09 4.41 7.09
N VAL A 251 -2.12 5.04 6.43
CA VAL A 251 -2.31 5.69 5.13
C VAL A 251 -2.68 4.64 4.08
N GLY A 252 -1.97 3.52 4.05
CA GLY A 252 -2.30 2.38 3.19
C GLY A 252 -3.69 1.79 3.47
N ALA A 253 -4.11 1.69 4.73
CA ALA A 253 -5.45 1.21 5.12
C ALA A 253 -6.55 2.21 4.72
N CYS A 254 -6.31 3.51 4.87
CA CYS A 254 -7.22 4.55 4.40
C CYS A 254 -7.35 4.54 2.87
N ASP A 255 -6.25 4.35 2.14
CA ASP A 255 -6.25 4.24 0.68
C ASP A 255 -6.95 2.96 0.21
N LEU A 256 -6.70 1.82 0.85
CA LEU A 256 -7.41 0.57 0.60
C LEU A 256 -8.92 0.71 0.85
N LEU A 257 -9.31 1.44 1.89
CA LEU A 257 -10.70 1.70 2.22
C LEU A 257 -11.35 2.64 1.21
N ALA A 258 -10.65 3.70 0.78
CA ALA A 258 -11.09 4.62 -0.26
C ALA A 258 -11.22 3.93 -1.63
N ILE A 259 -10.25 3.11 -2.00
CA ILE A 259 -10.27 2.30 -3.23
C ILE A 259 -11.41 1.28 -3.17
N SER A 260 -11.63 0.62 -2.03
CA SER A 260 -12.73 -0.34 -1.86
C SER A 260 -14.09 0.34 -1.96
N LEU A 261 -14.25 1.52 -1.35
CA LEU A 261 -15.46 2.32 -1.47
C LEU A 261 -15.69 2.78 -2.91
N ARG A 262 -14.65 3.26 -3.60
CA ARG A 262 -14.74 3.69 -5.01
C ARG A 262 -15.09 2.53 -5.94
N ARG A 263 -14.42 1.38 -5.80
CA ARG A 263 -14.73 0.18 -6.59
C ARG A 263 -16.15 -0.31 -6.35
N LEU A 264 -16.63 -0.22 -5.12
CA LEU A 264 -18.00 -0.59 -4.78
C LEU A 264 -19.01 0.41 -5.36
N THR A 265 -18.73 1.72 -5.35
CA THR A 265 -19.59 2.69 -6.05
C THR A 265 -19.62 2.44 -7.56
N ASP A 266 -18.46 2.22 -8.18
CA ASP A 266 -18.36 1.97 -9.62
C ASP A 266 -19.10 0.68 -10.02
N THR A 267 -18.98 -0.38 -9.21
CA THR A 267 -19.67 -1.68 -9.43
C THR A 267 -21.19 -1.57 -9.31
N LEU A 268 -21.69 -0.67 -8.46
CA LEU A 268 -23.12 -0.39 -8.35
C LEU A 268 -23.66 0.46 -9.52
N GLY A 269 -22.84 0.74 -10.53
CA GLY A 269 -23.20 1.60 -11.66
C GLY A 269 -23.43 3.04 -11.23
N TYR A 270 -22.80 3.46 -10.13
CA TYR A 270 -22.97 4.80 -9.58
C TYR A 270 -22.31 5.83 -10.49
N ASP A 271 -23.14 6.60 -11.17
CA ASP A 271 -22.72 7.78 -11.90
C ASP A 271 -22.63 8.95 -10.92
N VAL A 272 -21.39 9.32 -10.53
CA VAL A 272 -21.11 10.43 -9.63
C VAL A 272 -21.76 11.73 -10.12
N GLU A 273 -22.03 11.86 -11.42
CA GLU A 273 -22.65 13.04 -12.02
C GLU A 273 -24.17 13.13 -11.80
N LYS A 274 -24.86 12.02 -11.51
CA LYS A 274 -26.33 11.98 -11.36
C LYS A 274 -26.84 12.16 -9.93
N GLY A 275 -25.94 12.13 -8.94
CA GLY A 275 -26.29 12.21 -7.52
C GLY A 275 -26.97 10.96 -6.98
N LEU A 276 -26.90 10.76 -5.67
CA LEU A 276 -27.41 9.54 -5.01
C LEU A 276 -28.95 9.54 -4.96
N ASP A 277 -29.58 8.45 -5.40
CA ASP A 277 -30.94 8.12 -5.00
C ASP A 277 -30.99 7.74 -3.51
N SER A 278 -32.19 7.73 -2.93
CA SER A 278 -32.39 7.49 -1.50
C SER A 278 -31.86 6.13 -1.01
N GLY A 279 -31.88 5.10 -1.87
CA GLY A 279 -31.40 3.76 -1.53
C GLY A 279 -29.88 3.68 -1.51
N SER A 280 -29.24 4.36 -2.45
CA SER A 280 -27.79 4.44 -2.59
C SER A 280 -27.17 5.29 -1.48
N LYS A 281 -27.85 6.35 -1.01
CA LYS A 281 -27.46 7.11 0.19
C LYS A 281 -27.39 6.23 1.42
N LEU A 282 -28.37 5.35 1.60
CA LEU A 282 -28.43 4.44 2.75
C LEU A 282 -27.31 3.39 2.69
N ALA A 283 -27.02 2.84 1.50
CA ALA A 283 -25.94 1.88 1.33
C ALA A 283 -24.56 2.50 1.62
N VAL A 284 -24.28 3.69 1.07
CA VAL A 284 -23.04 4.43 1.34
C VAL A 284 -22.92 4.81 2.81
N LEU A 285 -24.03 5.22 3.45
CA LEU A 285 -24.07 5.53 4.88
C LEU A 285 -23.76 4.31 5.75
N LEU A 286 -24.36 3.15 5.45
CA LEU A 286 -24.14 1.92 6.20
C LEU A 286 -22.69 1.41 6.06
N LEU A 287 -22.11 1.55 4.87
CA LEU A 287 -20.70 1.23 4.63
C LEU A 287 -19.75 2.18 5.36
N ALA A 288 -20.05 3.48 5.37
CA ALA A 288 -19.27 4.47 6.13
C ALA A 288 -19.34 4.20 7.64
N ILE A 289 -20.52 3.83 8.16
CA ILE A 289 -20.70 3.43 9.56
C ILE A 289 -19.89 2.16 9.86
N GLY A 290 -19.97 1.14 9.00
CA GLY A 290 -19.21 -0.11 9.16
C GLY A 290 -17.70 0.10 9.12
N ALA A 291 -17.22 0.92 8.18
CA ALA A 291 -15.82 1.32 8.06
C ALA A 291 -15.32 2.07 9.31
N THR A 292 -16.12 3.02 9.81
CA THR A 292 -15.81 3.77 11.03
C THR A 292 -15.76 2.84 12.24
N PHE A 293 -16.67 1.87 12.33
CA PHE A 293 -16.69 0.90 13.42
C PHE A 293 -15.47 -0.04 13.41
N ILE A 294 -15.08 -0.55 12.23
CA ILE A 294 -13.87 -1.38 12.07
C ILE A 294 -12.63 -0.58 12.43
N PHE A 295 -12.52 0.67 11.95
CA PHE A 295 -11.41 1.55 12.29
C PHE A 295 -11.33 1.80 13.80
N MET A 296 -12.47 2.07 14.45
CA MET A 296 -12.54 2.20 15.90
C MET A 296 -12.09 0.94 16.62
N MET A 297 -12.49 -0.26 16.16
CA MET A 297 -12.04 -1.52 16.75
C MET A 297 -10.53 -1.76 16.62
N ILE A 298 -9.93 -1.40 15.48
CA ILE A 298 -8.49 -1.51 15.26
C ILE A 298 -7.73 -0.57 16.21
N MET A 299 -8.18 0.69 16.29
CA MET A 299 -7.63 1.68 17.23
C MET A 299 -7.81 1.26 18.70
N PHE A 300 -8.92 0.58 19.03
CA PHE A 300 -9.20 0.07 20.37
C PHE A 300 -8.29 -1.10 20.76
N ASN A 301 -7.89 -1.92 19.80
CA ASN A 301 -7.06 -3.10 20.05
C ASN A 301 -5.56 -2.75 20.08
N SER A 302 -5.15 -1.65 19.46
CA SER A 302 -3.77 -1.15 19.48
C SER A 302 -3.47 -0.24 20.69
N ALA A 303 -4.47 0.40 21.30
CA ALA A 303 -4.29 1.21 22.50
C ALA A 303 -4.37 0.35 23.78
N ASN A 304 -3.32 0.39 24.60
CA ASN A 304 -3.18 -0.26 25.90
C ASN A 304 -4.50 -0.40 26.72
N PRO A 305 -4.82 -1.56 27.33
CA PRO A 305 -6.10 -1.84 28.02
C PRO A 305 -6.44 -0.94 29.24
N ILE A 306 -5.57 0.00 29.60
CA ILE A 306 -5.75 0.91 30.74
C ILE A 306 -6.74 2.06 30.42
N TRP A 307 -6.99 2.37 29.14
CA TRP A 307 -7.94 3.42 28.75
C TRP A 307 -9.42 2.99 28.75
N PHE A 308 -9.73 1.76 29.18
CA PHE A 308 -11.07 1.18 29.19
C PHE A 308 -12.11 1.99 29.99
N TYR A 309 -11.67 2.92 30.85
CA TYR A 309 -12.54 3.68 31.75
C TYR A 309 -12.82 5.13 31.36
N LEU A 310 -12.12 5.72 30.38
CA LEU A 310 -12.37 7.10 29.95
C LEU A 310 -13.26 7.14 28.71
N SER A 311 -14.55 6.95 29.03
CA SER A 311 -15.77 7.41 28.38
C SER A 311 -16.01 7.06 26.89
N THR A 312 -16.99 6.18 26.70
CA THR A 312 -17.84 6.09 25.49
C THR A 312 -18.35 7.45 24.98
N VAL A 313 -18.39 8.47 25.84
CA VAL A 313 -18.74 9.87 25.51
C VAL A 313 -17.67 10.51 24.63
N GLU A 314 -16.38 10.33 24.93
CA GLU A 314 -15.30 10.82 24.07
C GLU A 314 -15.28 10.10 22.73
N ILE A 315 -15.51 8.79 22.71
CA ILE A 315 -15.63 7.99 21.49
C ILE A 315 -16.80 8.48 20.63
N PHE A 316 -17.96 8.75 21.23
CA PHE A 316 -19.09 9.36 20.53
C PHE A 316 -18.78 10.78 20.05
N ALA A 317 -18.07 11.58 20.84
CA ALA A 317 -17.68 12.93 20.47
C ALA A 317 -16.70 12.94 19.29
N TYR A 318 -15.68 12.07 19.30
CA TYR A 318 -14.72 11.93 18.20
C TYR A 318 -15.37 11.32 16.95
N GLY A 319 -16.24 10.31 17.12
CA GLY A 319 -17.03 9.77 16.02
C GLY A 319 -17.94 10.82 15.38
N SER A 320 -18.59 11.64 16.20
CA SER A 320 -19.45 12.74 15.74
C SER A 320 -18.63 13.87 15.09
N LEU A 321 -17.45 14.20 15.63
CA LEU A 321 -16.54 15.20 15.08
C LEU A 321 -15.99 14.75 13.72
N LEU A 322 -15.57 13.48 13.61
CA LEU A 322 -15.13 12.88 12.35
C LEU A 322 -16.26 12.90 11.31
N TRP A 323 -17.49 12.62 11.73
CA TRP A 323 -18.67 12.69 10.87
C TRP A 323 -18.96 14.13 10.40
N CYS A 324 -18.85 15.12 11.28
CA CYS A 324 -18.92 16.54 10.92
C CYS A 324 -17.82 16.94 9.92
N LEU A 325 -16.59 16.46 10.10
CA LEU A 325 -15.48 16.74 9.18
C LEU A 325 -15.69 16.08 7.81
N VAL A 326 -16.22 14.86 7.76
CA VAL A 326 -16.59 14.19 6.50
C VAL A 326 -17.68 14.96 5.78
N LEU A 327 -18.72 15.40 6.49
CA LEU A 327 -19.78 16.23 5.89
C LEU A 327 -19.27 17.59 5.42
N ILE A 328 -18.43 18.27 6.20
CA ILE A 328 -17.84 19.57 5.83
C ILE A 328 -16.95 19.41 4.60
N SER A 329 -16.13 18.35 4.55
CA SER A 329 -15.24 18.06 3.43
C SER A 329 -16.03 17.72 2.16
N TYR A 330 -17.10 16.92 2.29
CA TYR A 330 -18.00 16.60 1.19
C TYR A 330 -18.73 17.85 0.66
N ASN A 331 -19.25 18.70 1.56
CA ASN A 331 -19.94 19.93 1.20
C ASN A 331 -18.97 20.96 0.57
N TRP A 332 -17.75 21.08 1.09
CA TRP A 332 -16.72 21.94 0.52
C TRP A 332 -16.27 21.47 -0.87
N TYR A 333 -16.05 20.15 -1.04
CA TYR A 333 -15.68 19.56 -2.32
C TYR A 333 -16.76 19.78 -3.38
N THR A 334 -18.02 19.48 -3.04
CA THR A 334 -19.15 19.69 -3.96
C THR A 334 -19.32 21.17 -4.31
N THR A 335 -19.28 22.07 -3.33
CA THR A 335 -19.35 23.52 -3.56
C THR A 335 -18.22 24.04 -4.46
N ARG A 336 -16.99 23.53 -4.27
CA ARG A 336 -15.82 23.89 -5.10
C ARG A 336 -15.99 23.42 -6.54
N GLN A 337 -16.51 22.21 -6.75
CA GLN A 337 -16.79 21.69 -8.10
C GLN A 337 -17.88 22.52 -8.81
N TYR A 338 -18.94 22.92 -8.10
CA TYR A 338 -19.96 23.83 -8.65
C TYR A 338 -19.38 25.19 -9.05
N LYS A 339 -18.51 25.78 -8.22
CA LYS A 339 -17.88 27.08 -8.50
C LYS A 339 -16.92 27.02 -9.70
N LEU A 340 -16.13 25.94 -9.81
CA LEU A 340 -15.23 25.72 -10.94
C LEU A 340 -16.00 25.48 -12.25
N ARG A 341 -17.16 24.81 -12.20
CA ARG A 341 -18.04 24.63 -13.35
C ARG A 341 -18.68 25.94 -13.80
N TRP A 342 -19.16 26.77 -12.87
CA TRP A 342 -19.71 28.09 -13.19
C TRP A 342 -18.66 29.01 -13.84
N LEU A 343 -17.41 28.95 -13.36
CA LEU A 343 -16.30 29.68 -13.99
C LEU A 343 -16.00 29.15 -15.41
N LYS A 344 -16.04 27.83 -15.63
CA LYS A 344 -15.83 27.25 -16.97
C LYS A 344 -16.97 27.57 -17.95
N SER A 345 -18.23 27.55 -17.50
CA SER A 345 -19.38 27.89 -18.36
C SER A 345 -19.49 29.39 -18.65
N GLY A 346 -19.06 30.25 -17.72
CA GLY A 346 -18.94 31.69 -17.94
C GLY A 346 -17.85 32.06 -18.97
N ILE A 347 -16.75 31.30 -19.03
CA ILE A 347 -15.68 31.53 -20.02
C ILE A 347 -16.14 31.13 -21.43
N GLN A 348 -16.88 30.02 -21.59
CA GLN A 348 -17.36 29.55 -22.90
C GLN A 348 -18.45 30.44 -23.53
N THR A 349 -19.18 31.21 -22.73
CA THR A 349 -20.22 32.12 -23.26
C THR A 349 -19.65 33.47 -23.73
N SER A 350 -18.42 33.80 -23.37
CA SER A 350 -17.73 35.04 -23.80
C SER A 350 -16.98 34.92 -25.13
N THR A 351 -16.76 33.70 -25.63
CA THR A 351 -15.97 33.43 -26.86
C THR A 351 -16.81 33.20 -28.11
N SER A 352 -18.15 33.25 -28.03
CA SER A 352 -19.06 33.06 -29.19
C SER A 352 -19.74 34.33 -29.69
N ILE A 353 -19.33 35.51 -29.22
CA ILE A 353 -19.74 36.80 -29.77
C ILE A 353 -18.55 37.41 -30.50
N ASN A 354 -18.33 37.00 -31.75
CA ASN A 354 -17.60 37.73 -32.80
C ASN A 354 -17.91 37.13 -34.16
#